data_AF-A0A125TZY3-F1
#
_entry.id   AF-A0A125TZY3-F1
#
_cell.length_a   1.000
_cell.length_b   1.000
_cell.length_c   1.000
_cell.angle_alpha   90.00
_cell.angle_beta   90.00
_cell.angle_gamma   90.00
#
_symmetry.space_group_name_H-M   'P 1'
#
loop_
_entity.id
_entity.type
_entity.pdbx_description
1 polymer ?
#
loop_
_entity_poly.entity_id
_entity_poly.type
_entity_poly.pdbx_seq_one_letter_code
_entity_poly.pdbx_strand_id
1 'polypeptide(L)'
;MIALLSVLQCAMPAWANMGRPWRDARVSAEPQGFDTVRIGSESLHIDLSGLSDESAEAKVYVDYWLDNPGPAIRLRPVFATGASEVSQFKATLDGRAIAARSLDLPTLPRSWQPPQTTPSLSDEQPLSYEVLAPSSVALDFVLPPGRHQFRVSYRADAMQRKGYGPTLLYQFAYVLAPARSWAGFANLHLTVSVPEGWRIKTSLPLNDEDVQHADTSRDSYHGRYPGLPADAIAITTQAPPGIVYRALTVASVLCLIAVVFGGGVVCGWIGAAIARRLRRDGKRRRYVVWPYALTTGLAWGVATLCAGLAMIYASDYVLPAGQAYRYGYGQALGSLAICGLSLFLIGIGWLVTRMAAMRHLRDAATDGA
;
A
#
# COMPACT_ATOMS: atom_id res chain seq x y z
N MET A 1 -41.56 -39.21 22.26
CA MET A 1 -40.96 -37.97 22.81
C MET A 1 -39.46 -38.05 22.59
N ILE A 2 -38.80 -37.17 21.84
CA ILE A 2 -39.27 -36.08 20.95
C ILE A 2 -38.56 -36.23 19.58
N ALA A 3 -39.02 -35.53 18.54
CA ALA A 3 -38.48 -35.54 17.17
C ALA A 3 -36.93 -35.38 17.11
N LEU A 4 -36.20 -35.99 16.18
CA LEU A 4 -36.40 -36.09 14.71
C LEU A 4 -36.33 -34.73 13.99
N LEU A 5 -35.16 -34.10 14.03
CA LEU A 5 -34.64 -33.19 13.00
C LEU A 5 -33.11 -33.40 12.99
N SER A 6 -32.48 -33.92 11.93
CA SER A 6 -32.61 -33.52 10.52
C SER A 6 -32.32 -32.03 10.30
N VAL A 7 -31.27 -31.52 10.95
CA VAL A 7 -30.56 -30.34 10.45
C VAL A 7 -29.83 -30.74 9.17
N LEU A 8 -30.61 -30.81 8.09
CA LEU A 8 -30.11 -30.73 6.74
C LEU A 8 -29.36 -29.39 6.66
N GLN A 9 -28.03 -29.43 6.52
CA GLN A 9 -27.26 -28.22 6.24
C GLN A 9 -27.58 -27.79 4.80
N CYS A 10 -28.68 -27.08 4.65
CA CYS A 10 -29.06 -26.42 3.41
C CYS A 10 -28.01 -25.36 3.09
N ALA A 11 -26.98 -25.75 2.32
CA ALA A 11 -26.03 -24.83 1.71
C ALA A 11 -26.81 -23.82 0.85
N MET A 12 -27.00 -22.61 1.36
CA MET A 12 -27.79 -21.59 0.69
C MET A 12 -27.03 -21.11 -0.56
N PRO A 13 -27.64 -21.17 -1.76
CA PRO A 13 -27.00 -20.73 -2.99
C PRO A 13 -26.91 -19.19 -3.04
N ALA A 14 -25.73 -18.65 -3.34
CA ALA A 14 -25.48 -17.22 -3.39
C ALA A 14 -24.16 -16.92 -4.13
N TRP A 15 -23.85 -15.79 -4.82
CA TRP A 15 -24.61 -14.68 -5.43
C TRP A 15 -23.64 -13.56 -5.99
N ALA A 16 -22.84 -13.83 -7.05
CA ALA A 16 -22.05 -12.93 -7.99
C ALA A 16 -22.02 -11.37 -7.87
N ASN A 17 -21.16 -10.70 -8.64
CA ASN A 17 -21.03 -9.23 -8.60
C ASN A 17 -21.96 -8.37 -9.52
N MET A 18 -22.82 -8.97 -10.36
CA MET A 18 -23.67 -8.24 -11.33
C MET A 18 -25.15 -8.27 -10.90
N GLY A 19 -25.87 -7.15 -10.80
CA GLY A 19 -27.17 -7.13 -10.11
C GLY A 19 -28.35 -6.48 -10.83
N ARG A 20 -29.55 -6.62 -10.25
CA ARG A 20 -30.77 -5.93 -10.70
C ARG A 20 -30.76 -4.43 -10.33
N PRO A 21 -31.20 -3.50 -11.21
CA PRO A 21 -31.43 -2.11 -10.85
C PRO A 21 -32.30 -1.94 -9.59
N TRP A 22 -32.01 -0.93 -8.77
CA TRP A 22 -32.87 -0.48 -7.68
C TRP A 22 -33.75 0.70 -8.12
N ARG A 23 -34.78 1.03 -7.34
CA ARG A 23 -35.86 1.97 -7.72
C ARG A 23 -35.38 3.37 -8.09
N ASP A 24 -34.24 3.82 -7.55
CA ASP A 24 -33.72 5.18 -7.75
C ASP A 24 -32.71 5.28 -8.90
N ALA A 25 -32.24 4.14 -9.44
CA ALA A 25 -31.51 4.12 -10.69
C ALA A 25 -32.48 4.44 -11.84
N ARG A 26 -32.19 5.47 -12.65
CA ARG A 26 -33.06 5.93 -13.76
C ARG A 26 -33.04 4.97 -14.97
N VAL A 27 -33.51 3.75 -14.74
CA VAL A 27 -33.76 2.68 -15.70
C VAL A 27 -35.27 2.45 -15.69
N SER A 28 -35.98 2.97 -16.68
CA SER A 28 -37.45 3.18 -16.63
C SER A 28 -38.31 1.92 -16.83
N ALA A 29 -37.89 0.76 -16.33
CA ALA A 29 -38.71 -0.44 -16.22
C ALA A 29 -38.21 -1.30 -15.05
N GLU A 30 -39.11 -2.06 -14.44
CA GLU A 30 -38.75 -3.01 -13.38
C GLU A 30 -37.76 -4.08 -13.88
N PRO A 31 -36.79 -4.50 -13.06
CA PRO A 31 -35.90 -5.60 -13.43
C PRO A 31 -36.66 -6.94 -13.45
N GLN A 32 -36.76 -7.55 -14.62
CA GLN A 32 -37.38 -8.86 -14.81
C GLN A 32 -36.32 -9.95 -15.01
N GLY A 33 -36.61 -11.19 -14.58
CA GLY A 33 -35.83 -12.38 -14.93
C GLY A 33 -34.60 -12.67 -14.06
N PHE A 34 -34.21 -11.76 -13.18
CA PHE A 34 -33.16 -12.05 -12.19
C PHE A 34 -33.61 -13.18 -11.26
N ASP A 35 -34.88 -13.21 -10.90
CA ASP A 35 -35.54 -14.22 -10.08
C ASP A 35 -35.70 -15.61 -10.75
N THR A 36 -35.45 -15.73 -12.06
CA THR A 36 -35.52 -17.01 -12.80
C THR A 36 -34.16 -17.50 -13.32
N VAL A 37 -33.26 -16.59 -13.70
CA VAL A 37 -31.95 -16.94 -14.27
C VAL A 37 -30.91 -17.18 -13.18
N ARG A 38 -30.12 -18.25 -13.34
CA ARG A 38 -29.07 -18.67 -12.40
C ARG A 38 -27.68 -18.42 -12.97
N ILE A 39 -26.69 -18.32 -12.08
CA ILE A 39 -25.26 -18.23 -12.44
C ILE A 39 -24.58 -19.55 -12.01
N GLY A 40 -24.27 -20.42 -12.97
CA GLY A 40 -23.60 -21.70 -12.70
C GLY A 40 -22.19 -21.53 -12.15
N SER A 41 -21.48 -20.50 -12.62
CA SER A 41 -20.17 -20.08 -12.12
C SER A 41 -19.86 -18.64 -12.52
N GLU A 42 -18.99 -17.99 -11.75
CA GLU A 42 -18.23 -16.79 -12.13
C GLU A 42 -16.74 -17.13 -12.08
N SER A 43 -15.99 -16.71 -13.09
CA SER A 43 -14.52 -16.73 -13.13
C SER A 43 -14.05 -15.29 -13.20
N LEU A 44 -13.55 -14.81 -12.08
CA LEU A 44 -13.12 -13.44 -11.84
C LEU A 44 -11.60 -13.38 -11.83
N HIS A 45 -11.03 -12.60 -12.73
CA HIS A 45 -9.62 -12.26 -12.74
C HIS A 45 -9.42 -10.77 -12.47
N ILE A 46 -8.68 -10.46 -11.41
CA ILE A 46 -8.23 -9.11 -11.07
C ILE A 46 -6.72 -9.07 -11.30
N ASP A 47 -6.32 -8.38 -12.37
CA ASP A 47 -4.93 -8.20 -12.77
C ASP A 47 -4.40 -6.85 -12.28
N LEU A 48 -3.53 -6.92 -11.27
CA LEU A 48 -2.76 -5.81 -10.71
C LEU A 48 -1.28 -5.88 -11.14
N SER A 49 -0.89 -6.75 -12.08
CA SER A 49 0.52 -6.88 -12.53
C SER A 49 1.06 -5.61 -13.20
N GLY A 50 0.16 -4.73 -13.66
CA GLY A 50 0.49 -3.43 -14.24
C GLY A 50 0.59 -2.28 -13.23
N LEU A 51 0.63 -2.55 -11.92
CA LEU A 51 0.84 -1.50 -10.92
C LEU A 51 2.31 -1.06 -10.86
N SER A 52 2.51 0.25 -10.95
CA SER A 52 3.80 0.93 -10.84
C SER A 52 3.61 2.34 -10.24
N ASP A 53 4.67 3.13 -10.22
CA ASP A 53 4.59 4.56 -9.97
C ASP A 53 3.85 5.34 -11.06
N GLU A 54 4.05 4.97 -12.33
CA GLU A 54 3.37 5.57 -13.48
C GLU A 54 1.93 5.05 -13.68
N SER A 55 1.56 3.95 -13.02
CA SER A 55 0.29 3.24 -13.24
C SER A 55 -0.38 2.77 -11.94
N ALA A 56 -1.57 3.27 -11.67
CA ALA A 56 -2.49 2.72 -10.68
C ALA A 56 -3.51 1.73 -11.27
N GLU A 57 -3.39 1.38 -12.56
CA GLU A 57 -4.43 0.64 -13.29
C GLU A 57 -4.53 -0.82 -12.86
N ALA A 58 -5.69 -1.20 -12.34
CA ALA A 58 -6.16 -2.58 -12.27
C ALA A 58 -6.96 -2.93 -13.53
N LYS A 59 -6.72 -4.12 -14.10
CA LYS A 59 -7.56 -4.69 -15.16
C LYS A 59 -8.45 -5.77 -14.55
N VAL A 60 -9.72 -5.80 -14.90
CA VAL A 60 -10.67 -6.79 -14.40
C VAL A 60 -11.33 -7.51 -15.56
N TYR A 61 -11.38 -8.84 -15.46
CA TYR A 61 -12.01 -9.74 -16.42
C TYR A 61 -12.97 -10.66 -15.66
N VAL A 62 -14.18 -10.82 -16.19
CA VAL A 62 -15.24 -11.60 -15.55
C VAL A 62 -15.93 -12.45 -16.58
N ASP A 63 -15.92 -13.77 -16.39
CA ASP A 63 -16.73 -14.72 -17.16
C ASP A 63 -17.84 -15.27 -16.26
N TYR A 64 -19.10 -15.14 -16.67
CA TYR A 64 -20.25 -15.75 -16.02
C TYR A 64 -20.88 -16.79 -16.93
N TRP A 65 -21.22 -17.94 -16.37
CA TRP A 65 -22.01 -18.97 -17.04
C TRP A 65 -23.46 -18.85 -16.55
N LEU A 66 -24.31 -18.26 -17.39
CA LEU A 66 -25.72 -18.03 -17.10
C LEU A 66 -26.53 -19.26 -17.52
N ASP A 67 -27.53 -19.65 -16.72
CA ASP A 67 -28.46 -20.73 -17.01
C ASP A 67 -29.90 -20.20 -16.90
N ASN A 68 -30.58 -20.07 -18.04
CA ASN A 68 -31.98 -19.65 -18.14
C ASN A 68 -32.87 -20.88 -18.42
N PRO A 69 -33.55 -21.43 -17.41
CA PRO A 69 -34.45 -22.58 -17.59
C PRO A 69 -35.80 -22.20 -18.22
N GLY A 70 -36.07 -20.92 -18.45
CA GLY A 70 -37.34 -20.39 -18.93
C GLY A 70 -37.32 -19.92 -20.39
N PRO A 71 -38.37 -19.19 -20.84
CA PRO A 71 -38.38 -18.56 -22.15
C PRO A 71 -37.29 -17.46 -22.26
N ALA A 72 -37.07 -16.96 -23.48
CA ALA A 72 -36.14 -15.84 -23.70
C ALA A 72 -36.57 -14.61 -22.89
N ILE A 73 -35.63 -14.00 -22.15
CA ILE A 73 -35.93 -12.94 -21.18
C ILE A 73 -34.99 -11.74 -21.35
N ARG A 74 -35.51 -10.53 -21.18
CA ARG A 74 -34.74 -9.29 -21.33
C ARG A 74 -34.17 -8.85 -19.99
N LEU A 75 -32.86 -9.04 -19.80
CA LEU A 75 -32.14 -8.63 -18.60
C LEU A 75 -31.58 -7.22 -18.77
N ARG A 76 -31.65 -6.42 -17.70
CA ARG A 76 -31.08 -5.07 -17.62
C ARG A 76 -30.15 -4.90 -16.41
N PRO A 77 -29.03 -5.64 -16.31
CA PRO A 77 -28.21 -5.59 -15.12
C PRO A 77 -27.50 -4.24 -14.95
N VAL A 78 -27.25 -3.90 -13.69
CA VAL A 78 -26.29 -2.87 -13.28
C VAL A 78 -25.06 -3.57 -12.72
N PHE A 79 -23.91 -3.20 -13.27
CA PHE A 79 -22.59 -3.57 -12.78
C PHE A 79 -22.10 -2.43 -11.87
N ALA A 80 -22.07 -2.65 -10.56
CA ALA A 80 -21.47 -1.73 -9.62
C ALA A 80 -19.96 -1.99 -9.54
N THR A 81 -19.14 -0.94 -9.49
CA THR A 81 -17.68 -1.09 -9.39
C THR A 81 -17.15 -0.58 -8.06
N GLY A 82 -16.07 -1.18 -7.58
CA GLY A 82 -15.41 -0.80 -6.33
C GLY A 82 -14.51 0.43 -6.43
N ALA A 83 -14.49 1.12 -7.57
CA ALA A 83 -13.57 2.21 -7.90
C ALA A 83 -14.33 3.45 -8.38
N SER A 84 -13.68 4.62 -8.35
CA SER A 84 -14.29 5.88 -8.78
C SER A 84 -14.39 5.99 -10.30
N GLU A 85 -13.32 5.63 -11.02
CA GLU A 85 -13.26 5.71 -12.48
C GLU A 85 -13.13 4.32 -13.11
N VAL A 86 -13.81 4.13 -14.24
CA VAL A 86 -13.88 2.87 -14.99
C VAL A 86 -13.73 3.18 -16.47
N SER A 87 -12.69 2.62 -17.10
CA SER A 87 -12.39 2.85 -18.52
C SER A 87 -12.36 1.54 -19.32
N GLN A 88 -12.46 1.67 -20.65
CA GLN A 88 -12.44 0.57 -21.63
C GLN A 88 -13.44 -0.57 -21.37
N PHE A 89 -14.54 -0.31 -20.65
CA PHE A 89 -15.56 -1.31 -20.32
C PHE A 89 -16.14 -1.96 -21.58
N LYS A 90 -16.11 -3.30 -21.62
CA LYS A 90 -16.62 -4.14 -22.71
C LYS A 90 -17.47 -5.25 -22.11
N ALA A 91 -18.57 -5.58 -22.77
CA ALA A 91 -19.43 -6.71 -22.41
C ALA A 91 -19.80 -7.53 -23.66
N THR A 92 -19.82 -8.85 -23.55
CA THR A 92 -20.29 -9.75 -24.61
C THR A 92 -21.17 -10.88 -24.06
N LEU A 93 -22.12 -11.36 -24.86
CA LEU A 93 -22.89 -12.59 -24.61
C LEU A 93 -22.67 -13.52 -25.80
N ASP A 94 -22.18 -14.73 -25.53
CA ASP A 94 -21.79 -15.73 -26.54
C ASP A 94 -20.90 -15.14 -27.65
N GLY A 95 -19.95 -14.27 -27.24
CA GLY A 95 -19.04 -13.55 -28.13
C GLY A 95 -19.61 -12.31 -28.83
N ARG A 96 -20.93 -12.06 -28.77
CA ARG A 96 -21.58 -10.88 -29.37
C ARG A 96 -21.52 -9.68 -28.43
N ALA A 97 -21.11 -8.51 -28.92
CA ALA A 97 -21.02 -7.30 -28.10
C ALA A 97 -22.40 -6.84 -27.58
N ILE A 98 -22.44 -6.42 -26.31
CA ILE A 98 -23.61 -5.81 -25.66
C ILE A 98 -23.35 -4.31 -25.46
N ALA A 99 -24.38 -3.50 -25.68
CA ALA A 99 -24.33 -2.08 -25.39
C ALA A 99 -24.24 -1.83 -23.88
N ALA A 100 -23.11 -1.26 -23.45
CA ALA A 100 -22.89 -0.78 -22.10
C ALA A 100 -23.12 0.74 -22.03
N ARG A 101 -23.75 1.22 -20.96
CA ARG A 101 -24.00 2.65 -20.73
C ARG A 101 -23.61 3.01 -19.31
N SER A 102 -22.67 3.95 -19.14
CA SER A 102 -22.37 4.49 -17.81
C SER A 102 -23.65 5.06 -17.16
N LEU A 103 -23.79 4.87 -15.86
CA LEU A 103 -24.88 5.41 -15.06
C LEU A 103 -24.31 6.42 -14.06
N ASP A 104 -24.57 7.70 -14.32
CA ASP A 104 -24.46 8.73 -13.28
C ASP A 104 -25.58 8.52 -12.25
N LEU A 105 -25.19 8.20 -11.01
CA LEU A 105 -26.08 7.78 -9.93
C LEU A 105 -25.66 8.45 -8.63
N PRO A 106 -26.56 9.19 -7.96
CA PRO A 106 -26.19 9.97 -6.78
C PRO A 106 -25.84 9.11 -5.55
N THR A 107 -26.25 7.83 -5.50
CA THR A 107 -25.82 6.89 -4.45
C THR A 107 -26.05 5.43 -4.87
N LEU A 108 -25.08 4.55 -4.56
CA LEU A 108 -25.28 3.10 -4.58
C LEU A 108 -26.08 2.62 -3.35
N PRO A 109 -26.89 1.56 -3.47
CA PRO A 109 -27.50 0.88 -2.30
C PRO A 109 -26.42 0.46 -1.30
N ARG A 110 -26.69 0.56 0.01
CA ARG A 110 -25.68 0.28 1.06
C ARG A 110 -24.98 -1.07 0.92
N SER A 111 -25.72 -2.12 0.54
CA SER A 111 -25.14 -3.46 0.31
C SER A 111 -24.22 -3.52 -0.91
N TRP A 112 -24.33 -2.59 -1.85
CA TRP A 112 -23.52 -2.51 -3.07
C TRP A 112 -22.41 -1.45 -2.97
N GLN A 113 -22.22 -0.82 -1.81
CA GLN A 113 -21.13 0.12 -1.61
C GLN A 113 -19.80 -0.63 -1.47
N PRO A 114 -18.67 -0.03 -1.88
CA PRO A 114 -17.35 -0.59 -1.60
C PRO A 114 -17.14 -0.81 -0.08
N PRO A 115 -16.35 -1.82 0.33
CA PRO A 115 -16.09 -2.07 1.74
C PRO A 115 -15.34 -0.90 2.35
N GLN A 116 -15.72 -0.46 3.56
CA GLN A 116 -15.08 0.69 4.22
C GLN A 116 -13.62 0.46 4.64
N THR A 117 -13.11 -0.77 4.49
CA THR A 117 -11.71 -1.13 4.82
C THR A 117 -11.15 -2.20 3.89
N THR A 118 -9.82 -2.27 3.80
CA THR A 118 -9.04 -3.38 3.23
C THR A 118 -8.11 -4.00 4.29
N PRO A 119 -7.63 -5.24 4.13
CA PRO A 119 -6.77 -5.88 5.13
C PRO A 119 -5.37 -5.25 5.22
N SER A 120 -4.82 -5.13 6.43
CA SER A 120 -3.44 -4.67 6.63
C SER A 120 -2.42 -5.78 6.35
N LEU A 121 -1.37 -5.44 5.58
CA LEU A 121 -0.20 -6.28 5.27
C LEU A 121 0.70 -6.57 6.48
N SER A 122 0.41 -6.02 7.67
CA SER A 122 1.17 -6.23 8.90
C SER A 122 0.41 -7.03 9.96
N ASP A 123 -0.75 -7.61 9.61
CA ASP A 123 -1.73 -8.22 10.53
C ASP A 123 -2.25 -7.28 11.64
N GLU A 124 -2.03 -5.98 11.46
CA GLU A 124 -2.61 -4.87 12.23
C GLU A 124 -4.10 -4.64 11.90
N GLN A 125 -4.68 -3.58 12.46
CA GLN A 125 -6.04 -3.14 12.16
C GLN A 125 -6.28 -2.94 10.63
N PRO A 126 -7.50 -3.20 10.13
CA PRO A 126 -7.86 -2.91 8.74
C PRO A 126 -7.63 -1.45 8.35
N LEU A 127 -7.17 -1.23 7.12
CA LEU A 127 -6.90 0.08 6.54
C LEU A 127 -8.22 0.66 6.01
N SER A 128 -8.56 1.92 6.30
CA SER A 128 -9.77 2.53 5.69
C SER A 128 -9.69 2.56 4.16
N TYR A 129 -10.85 2.45 3.52
CA TYR A 129 -11.00 2.48 2.07
C TYR A 129 -12.21 3.34 1.73
N GLU A 130 -11.96 4.43 1.00
CA GLU A 130 -12.94 5.50 0.81
C GLU A 130 -13.02 5.86 -0.68
N VAL A 131 -14.15 5.52 -1.30
CA VAL A 131 -14.42 5.75 -2.71
C VAL A 131 -15.49 6.83 -2.82
N LEU A 132 -15.08 8.04 -3.18
CA LEU A 132 -15.94 9.24 -3.10
C LEU A 132 -17.14 9.21 -4.06
N ALA A 133 -17.00 8.56 -5.22
CA ALA A 133 -18.06 8.43 -6.22
C ALA A 133 -17.90 7.11 -7.01
N PRO A 134 -18.38 5.97 -6.48
CA PRO A 134 -18.18 4.66 -7.11
C PRO A 134 -18.94 4.52 -8.45
N SER A 135 -18.22 4.18 -9.51
CA SER A 135 -18.76 4.08 -10.87
C SER A 135 -19.74 2.91 -11.04
N SER A 136 -20.70 3.06 -11.96
CA SER A 136 -21.73 2.07 -12.26
C SER A 136 -22.06 2.01 -13.76
N VAL A 137 -22.34 0.81 -14.28
CA VAL A 137 -22.63 0.59 -15.71
C VAL A 137 -23.93 -0.19 -15.88
N ALA A 138 -24.84 0.32 -16.71
CA ALA A 138 -26.02 -0.39 -17.17
C ALA A 138 -25.73 -1.23 -18.42
N LEU A 139 -26.42 -2.36 -18.51
CA LEU A 139 -26.46 -3.27 -19.64
C LEU A 139 -27.93 -3.50 -20.04
N ASP A 140 -28.19 -3.84 -21.29
CA ASP A 140 -29.52 -4.27 -21.77
C ASP A 140 -29.34 -5.34 -22.84
N PHE A 141 -29.81 -6.57 -22.57
CA PHE A 141 -29.71 -7.69 -23.51
C PHE A 141 -30.86 -8.68 -23.34
N VAL A 142 -31.10 -9.50 -24.38
CA VAL A 142 -32.01 -10.65 -24.30
C VAL A 142 -31.19 -11.90 -24.12
N LEU A 143 -31.48 -12.65 -23.05
CA LEU A 143 -30.92 -13.96 -22.77
C LEU A 143 -31.89 -15.04 -23.31
N PRO A 144 -31.49 -15.88 -24.29
CA PRO A 144 -32.30 -17.00 -24.75
C PRO A 144 -32.53 -18.08 -23.67
N PRO A 145 -33.33 -19.12 -23.94
CA PRO A 145 -33.39 -20.33 -23.11
C PRO A 145 -32.08 -21.12 -23.19
N GLY A 146 -31.65 -21.68 -22.06
CA GLY A 146 -30.47 -22.53 -21.96
C GLY A 146 -29.26 -21.84 -21.34
N ARG A 147 -28.06 -22.31 -21.69
CA ARG A 147 -26.79 -21.89 -21.08
C ARG A 147 -26.00 -20.98 -22.01
N HIS A 148 -25.51 -19.88 -21.44
CA HIS A 148 -24.84 -18.81 -22.16
C HIS A 148 -23.60 -18.32 -21.40
N GLN A 149 -22.59 -17.86 -22.14
CA GLN A 149 -21.41 -17.22 -21.56
C GLN A 149 -21.54 -15.70 -21.69
N PHE A 150 -21.68 -15.02 -20.55
CA PHE A 150 -21.60 -13.57 -20.48
C PHE A 150 -20.21 -13.16 -19.99
N ARG A 151 -19.52 -12.28 -20.71
CA ARG A 151 -18.16 -11.81 -20.39
C ARG A 151 -18.14 -10.31 -20.21
N VAL A 152 -17.40 -9.83 -19.22
CA VAL A 152 -17.10 -8.41 -18.99
C VAL A 152 -15.58 -8.23 -18.88
N SER A 153 -15.07 -7.11 -19.40
CA SER A 153 -13.74 -6.62 -19.00
C SER A 153 -13.69 -5.10 -18.93
N TYR A 154 -12.90 -4.56 -18.00
CA TYR A 154 -12.70 -3.13 -17.81
C TYR A 154 -11.37 -2.82 -17.12
N ARG A 155 -11.01 -1.53 -17.10
CA ARG A 155 -9.90 -0.96 -16.33
C ARG A 155 -10.46 -0.07 -15.23
N ALA A 156 -9.83 -0.04 -14.06
CA ALA A 156 -10.19 0.82 -12.95
C ALA A 156 -8.97 1.06 -12.05
N ASP A 157 -8.87 2.23 -11.42
CA ASP A 157 -7.68 2.56 -10.64
C ASP A 157 -7.73 2.00 -9.21
N ALA A 158 -6.59 1.50 -8.74
CA ALA A 158 -6.36 1.15 -7.36
C ALA A 158 -6.03 2.42 -6.54
N MET A 159 -6.64 2.55 -5.36
CA MET A 159 -6.41 3.68 -4.47
C MET A 159 -4.99 3.62 -3.89
N GLN A 160 -4.16 4.60 -4.20
CA GLN A 160 -2.84 4.77 -3.59
C GLN A 160 -2.96 5.35 -2.16
N ARG A 161 -2.21 4.78 -1.21
CA ARG A 161 -2.22 5.20 0.20
C ARG A 161 -0.83 5.14 0.85
N LYS A 162 -0.56 6.04 1.79
CA LYS A 162 0.58 5.92 2.71
C LYS A 162 0.33 4.83 3.76
N GLY A 163 1.18 3.81 3.81
CA GLY A 163 1.27 2.87 4.93
C GLY A 163 2.28 3.30 5.99
N TYR A 164 2.51 2.43 6.98
CA TYR A 164 3.67 2.53 7.87
C TYR A 164 4.98 2.09 7.20
N GLY A 165 4.90 1.35 6.08
CA GLY A 165 6.04 0.99 5.25
C GLY A 165 6.58 2.15 4.41
N PRO A 166 7.80 2.01 3.86
CA PRO A 166 8.45 3.07 3.07
C PRO A 166 7.92 3.18 1.63
N THR A 167 7.28 2.12 1.12
CA THR A 167 6.66 2.04 -0.20
C THR A 167 5.14 2.28 -0.13
N LEU A 168 4.56 2.81 -1.21
CA LEU A 168 3.13 2.99 -1.38
C LEU A 168 2.33 1.69 -1.16
N LEU A 169 1.14 1.83 -0.55
CA LEU A 169 0.10 0.82 -0.54
C LEU A 169 -0.86 1.08 -1.70
N TYR A 170 -1.29 0.02 -2.37
CA TYR A 170 -2.35 0.05 -3.37
C TYR A 170 -3.53 -0.77 -2.85
N GLN A 171 -4.69 -0.14 -2.73
CA GLN A 171 -5.92 -0.75 -2.24
C GLN A 171 -6.92 -0.87 -3.39
N PHE A 172 -7.50 -2.05 -3.59
CA PHE A 172 -8.51 -2.29 -4.63
C PHE A 172 -9.69 -3.07 -4.06
N ALA A 173 -10.90 -2.78 -4.55
CA ALA A 173 -12.09 -3.51 -4.13
C ALA A 173 -12.96 -3.93 -5.33
N TYR A 174 -13.64 -5.06 -5.16
CA TYR A 174 -14.59 -5.61 -6.12
C TYR A 174 -15.89 -5.96 -5.39
N VAL A 175 -16.99 -5.31 -5.74
CA VAL A 175 -18.27 -5.42 -5.01
C VAL A 175 -19.02 -6.67 -5.47
N LEU A 176 -19.00 -7.71 -4.64
CA LEU A 176 -19.62 -9.02 -4.90
C LEU A 176 -21.12 -9.08 -4.55
N ALA A 177 -21.70 -8.06 -3.91
CA ALA A 177 -23.10 -8.07 -3.49
C ALA A 177 -24.19 -8.00 -4.60
N PRO A 178 -23.98 -7.40 -5.80
CA PRO A 178 -25.10 -7.12 -6.69
C PRO A 178 -25.91 -8.33 -7.17
N ALA A 179 -25.28 -9.47 -7.45
CA ALA A 179 -26.00 -10.66 -7.88
C ALA A 179 -26.69 -11.43 -6.75
N ARG A 180 -26.73 -10.88 -5.52
CA ARG A 180 -27.75 -11.26 -4.51
C ARG A 180 -29.19 -11.06 -5.00
N SER A 181 -29.37 -10.50 -6.20
CA SER A 181 -30.64 -10.47 -6.91
C SER A 181 -30.98 -11.70 -7.78
N TRP A 182 -30.05 -12.63 -8.08
CA TRP A 182 -30.30 -13.70 -9.06
C TRP A 182 -30.94 -14.95 -8.42
N ALA A 183 -31.56 -15.81 -9.22
CA ALA A 183 -32.25 -17.02 -8.77
C ALA A 183 -31.34 -18.03 -8.04
N GLY A 184 -30.02 -17.88 -8.23
CA GLY A 184 -29.00 -18.56 -7.46
C GLY A 184 -27.64 -18.45 -8.15
N PHE A 185 -26.59 -18.75 -7.40
CA PHE A 185 -25.21 -18.80 -7.88
C PHE A 185 -24.50 -19.96 -7.18
N ALA A 186 -23.64 -20.68 -7.90
CA ALA A 186 -23.05 -21.93 -7.38
C ALA A 186 -21.53 -21.89 -7.11
N ASN A 187 -20.72 -21.15 -7.89
CA ASN A 187 -19.25 -21.18 -7.75
C ASN A 187 -18.60 -19.83 -8.09
N LEU A 188 -17.67 -19.36 -7.25
CA LEU A 188 -16.73 -18.29 -7.58
C LEU A 188 -15.32 -18.86 -7.75
N HIS A 189 -14.73 -18.67 -8.93
CA HIS A 189 -13.31 -18.88 -9.20
C HIS A 189 -12.62 -17.53 -9.24
N LEU A 190 -11.80 -17.24 -8.24
CA LEU A 190 -11.03 -16.00 -8.13
C LEU A 190 -9.59 -16.23 -8.60
N THR A 191 -9.04 -15.29 -9.35
CA THR A 191 -7.60 -15.20 -9.64
C THR A 191 -7.14 -13.76 -9.49
N VAL A 192 -6.24 -13.48 -8.54
CA VAL A 192 -5.62 -12.17 -8.38
C VAL A 192 -4.16 -12.27 -8.82
N SER A 193 -3.74 -11.44 -9.77
CA SER A 193 -2.31 -11.26 -10.08
C SER A 193 -1.82 -9.91 -9.56
N VAL A 194 -0.56 -9.86 -9.15
CA VAL A 194 0.20 -8.69 -8.68
C VAL A 194 1.58 -8.67 -9.35
N PRO A 195 2.34 -7.57 -9.31
CA PRO A 195 3.69 -7.56 -9.88
C PRO A 195 4.63 -8.47 -9.07
N GLU A 196 5.63 -9.05 -9.73
CA GLU A 196 6.58 -9.99 -9.11
C GLU A 196 7.25 -9.39 -7.85
N GLY A 197 7.34 -10.17 -6.78
CA GLY A 197 7.91 -9.72 -5.50
C GLY A 197 6.98 -8.90 -4.60
N TRP A 198 5.79 -8.49 -5.07
CA TRP A 198 4.89 -7.63 -4.27
C TRP A 198 4.16 -8.41 -3.17
N ARG A 199 4.02 -7.78 -2.01
CA ARG A 199 3.31 -8.35 -0.85
C ARG A 199 1.82 -8.10 -1.02
N ILE A 200 1.01 -9.16 -1.15
CA ILE A 200 -0.45 -9.09 -1.24
C ILE A 200 -1.11 -9.55 0.07
N LYS A 201 -2.29 -9.00 0.39
CA LYS A 201 -3.28 -9.62 1.27
C LYS A 201 -4.69 -9.29 0.78
N THR A 202 -5.63 -10.21 0.97
CA THR A 202 -7.02 -10.05 0.53
C THR A 202 -8.01 -10.38 1.66
N SER A 203 -9.27 -9.94 1.53
CA SER A 203 -10.33 -10.19 2.52
C SER A 203 -10.93 -11.60 2.45
N LEU A 204 -10.47 -12.44 1.51
CA LEU A 204 -10.93 -13.80 1.30
C LEU A 204 -9.74 -14.77 1.41
N PRO A 205 -9.90 -15.97 2.00
CA PRO A 205 -8.86 -16.97 1.97
C PRO A 205 -8.66 -17.43 0.52
N LEU A 206 -7.45 -17.27 -0.01
CA LEU A 206 -7.05 -17.89 -1.28
C LEU A 206 -6.64 -19.35 -0.98
N ASN A 207 -6.51 -20.18 -2.00
CA ASN A 207 -6.41 -21.64 -1.84
C ASN A 207 -5.08 -22.13 -1.23
N ASP A 208 -4.10 -21.23 -1.08
CA ASP A 208 -2.87 -21.50 -0.35
C ASP A 208 -3.01 -21.04 1.11
N GLU A 209 -2.66 -21.89 2.07
CA GLU A 209 -2.60 -21.53 3.50
C GLU A 209 -1.53 -20.44 3.78
N ASP A 210 -0.65 -20.19 2.80
CA ASP A 210 0.48 -19.28 2.88
C ASP A 210 0.19 -17.80 2.57
N VAL A 211 -1.06 -17.31 2.50
CA VAL A 211 -1.28 -15.84 2.34
C VAL A 211 -0.69 -15.02 3.51
N GLN A 212 -0.45 -15.64 4.67
CA GLN A 212 0.31 -15.03 5.79
C GLN A 212 1.84 -15.29 5.74
N HIS A 213 2.32 -16.20 4.89
CA HIS A 213 3.74 -16.54 4.72
C HIS A 213 4.24 -16.31 3.27
N ALA A 214 3.48 -15.52 2.48
CA ALA A 214 3.47 -15.57 1.03
C ALA A 214 4.87 -15.59 0.40
N ASP A 215 5.16 -16.70 -0.28
CA ASP A 215 6.33 -16.85 -1.12
C ASP A 215 6.32 -15.73 -2.17
N THR A 216 7.22 -14.77 -1.99
CA THR A 216 7.29 -13.55 -2.80
C THR A 216 7.63 -13.80 -4.27
N SER A 217 7.95 -15.04 -4.66
CA SER A 217 8.11 -15.43 -6.07
C SER A 217 6.78 -15.66 -6.81
N ARG A 218 5.63 -15.73 -6.12
CA ARG A 218 4.32 -15.89 -6.78
C ARG A 218 3.72 -14.55 -7.19
N ASP A 219 3.43 -14.42 -8.48
CA ASP A 219 2.75 -13.29 -9.13
C ASP A 219 1.23 -13.47 -9.20
N SER A 220 0.72 -14.71 -9.20
CA SER A 220 -0.71 -15.04 -9.28
C SER A 220 -1.19 -15.96 -8.16
N TYR A 221 -2.41 -15.70 -7.68
CA TYR A 221 -3.03 -16.33 -6.51
C TYR A 221 -4.49 -16.70 -6.82
N HIS A 222 -4.91 -17.91 -6.48
CA HIS A 222 -6.22 -18.44 -6.85
C HIS A 222 -7.10 -18.75 -5.63
N GLY A 223 -8.41 -18.45 -5.72
CA GLY A 223 -9.42 -18.83 -4.74
C GLY A 223 -10.57 -19.62 -5.39
N ARG A 224 -11.15 -20.60 -4.68
CA ARG A 224 -12.36 -21.33 -5.13
C ARG A 224 -13.38 -21.38 -4.02
N TYR A 225 -14.56 -20.82 -4.25
CA TYR A 225 -15.62 -20.73 -3.25
C TYR A 225 -16.90 -21.41 -3.76
N PRO A 226 -17.48 -22.36 -3.00
CA PRO A 226 -18.83 -22.83 -3.23
C PRO A 226 -19.79 -21.70 -2.81
N GLY A 227 -20.47 -21.11 -3.78
CA GLY A 227 -21.20 -19.86 -3.60
C GLY A 227 -20.28 -18.63 -3.44
N LEU A 228 -20.83 -17.58 -2.83
CA LEU A 228 -20.23 -16.26 -2.70
C LEU A 228 -19.79 -16.02 -1.24
N PRO A 229 -18.49 -15.81 -1.00
CA PRO A 229 -17.97 -15.79 0.37
C PRO A 229 -18.20 -14.46 1.11
N ALA A 230 -18.38 -13.34 0.41
CA ALA A 230 -18.56 -12.01 1.01
C ALA A 230 -19.28 -11.03 0.07
N ASP A 231 -19.73 -9.89 0.59
CA ASP A 231 -20.33 -8.79 -0.20
C ASP A 231 -19.31 -7.99 -1.03
N ALA A 232 -18.01 -8.14 -0.74
CA ALA A 232 -16.92 -7.59 -1.54
C ALA A 232 -15.63 -8.38 -1.35
N ILE A 233 -14.75 -8.31 -2.35
CA ILE A 233 -13.32 -8.61 -2.22
C ILE A 233 -12.60 -7.29 -1.97
N ALA A 234 -11.82 -7.21 -0.91
CA ALA A 234 -10.86 -6.13 -0.68
C ALA A 234 -9.44 -6.68 -0.79
N ILE A 235 -8.57 -5.94 -1.47
CA ILE A 235 -7.19 -6.30 -1.76
C ILE A 235 -6.29 -5.16 -1.27
N THR A 236 -5.13 -5.49 -0.74
CA THR A 236 -4.03 -4.54 -0.53
C THR A 236 -2.73 -5.16 -1.01
N THR A 237 -1.94 -4.38 -1.75
CA THR A 237 -0.64 -4.81 -2.27
C THR A 237 0.42 -3.72 -2.13
N GLN A 238 1.68 -4.11 -2.04
CA GLN A 238 2.82 -3.22 -1.79
C GLN A 238 4.13 -3.74 -2.40
N ALA A 239 4.85 -2.86 -3.09
CA ALA A 239 6.21 -3.13 -3.56
C ALA A 239 7.17 -3.38 -2.38
N PRO A 240 8.03 -4.42 -2.42
CA PRO A 240 9.02 -4.64 -1.38
C PRO A 240 10.07 -3.52 -1.43
N PRO A 241 10.57 -3.02 -0.27
CA PRO A 241 11.64 -2.01 -0.27
C PRO A 241 13.00 -2.54 -0.75
N GLY A 242 13.14 -3.84 -0.96
CA GLY A 242 14.40 -4.48 -1.33
C GLY A 242 15.42 -4.56 -0.17
N ILE A 243 16.51 -5.28 -0.42
CA ILE A 243 17.59 -5.50 0.56
C ILE A 243 18.46 -4.24 0.72
N VAL A 244 18.72 -3.53 -0.39
CA VAL A 244 19.58 -2.32 -0.40
C VAL A 244 18.99 -1.21 0.47
N TYR A 245 17.68 -0.99 0.45
CA TYR A 245 17.00 -0.05 1.37
C TYR A 245 17.26 -0.37 2.83
N ARG A 246 17.08 -1.65 3.23
CA ARG A 246 17.26 -2.11 4.61
C ARG A 246 18.72 -1.94 5.05
N ALA A 247 19.67 -2.34 4.21
CA ALA A 247 21.10 -2.20 4.47
C ALA A 247 21.51 -0.72 4.60
N LEU A 248 21.05 0.15 3.70
CA LEU A 248 21.39 1.57 3.70
C LEU A 248 20.75 2.31 4.89
N THR A 249 19.53 1.95 5.30
CA THR A 249 18.87 2.49 6.49
C THR A 249 19.61 2.11 7.77
N VAL A 250 20.05 0.86 7.92
CA VAL A 250 20.86 0.44 9.07
C VAL A 250 22.23 1.11 9.06
N ALA A 251 22.89 1.18 7.89
CA ALA A 251 24.21 1.80 7.76
C ALA A 251 24.19 3.31 8.04
N SER A 252 23.15 4.04 7.63
CA SER A 252 23.03 5.48 7.87
C SER A 252 22.73 5.80 9.34
N VAL A 253 21.89 5.02 10.01
CA VAL A 253 21.66 5.10 11.47
C VAL A 253 22.95 4.82 12.24
N LEU A 254 23.67 3.74 11.91
CA LEU A 254 24.96 3.43 12.55
C LEU A 254 26.03 4.51 12.28
N CYS A 255 26.04 5.10 11.09
CA CYS A 255 26.91 6.22 10.74
C CYS A 255 26.61 7.46 11.60
N LEU A 256 25.33 7.85 11.75
CA LEU A 256 24.95 8.97 12.62
C LEU A 256 25.35 8.72 14.08
N ILE A 257 25.11 7.51 14.61
CA ILE A 257 25.54 7.12 15.96
C ILE A 257 27.07 7.23 16.10
N ALA A 258 27.82 6.69 15.15
CA ALA A 258 29.29 6.76 15.16
C ALA A 258 29.82 8.20 15.09
N VAL A 259 29.20 9.07 14.30
CA VAL A 259 29.58 10.50 14.21
C VAL A 259 29.22 11.26 15.49
N VAL A 260 28.03 11.03 16.06
CA VAL A 260 27.57 11.71 17.29
C VAL A 260 28.43 11.31 18.50
N PHE A 261 28.70 10.02 18.72
CA PHE A 261 29.49 9.61 19.88
C PHE A 261 31.01 9.66 19.64
N GLY A 262 31.48 9.32 18.44
CA GLY A 262 32.91 9.35 18.09
C GLY A 262 33.47 10.76 17.95
N GLY A 263 32.66 11.73 17.49
CA GLY A 263 33.11 13.11 17.29
C GLY A 263 33.63 13.78 18.57
N GLY A 264 33.02 13.50 19.73
CA GLY A 264 33.52 13.98 21.02
C GLY A 264 34.91 13.45 21.39
N VAL A 265 35.18 12.18 21.09
CA VAL A 265 36.51 11.56 21.30
C VAL A 265 37.55 12.19 20.36
N VAL A 266 37.19 12.36 19.08
CA VAL A 266 38.04 13.01 18.08
C VAL A 266 38.34 14.47 18.44
N CYS A 267 37.37 15.24 18.92
CA CYS A 267 37.58 16.59 19.47
C CYS A 267 38.59 16.60 20.62
N GLY A 268 38.50 15.63 21.55
CA GLY A 268 39.46 15.48 22.65
C GLY A 268 40.88 15.20 22.16
N TRP A 269 41.05 14.26 21.23
CA TRP A 269 42.35 13.92 20.63
C TRP A 269 42.95 15.07 19.82
N ILE A 270 42.13 15.81 19.06
CA ILE A 270 42.54 17.01 18.33
C ILE A 270 42.98 18.11 19.32
N GLY A 271 42.25 18.33 20.41
CA GLY A 271 42.66 19.25 21.49
C GLY A 271 44.03 18.89 22.08
N ALA A 272 44.28 17.60 22.32
CA ALA A 272 45.59 17.10 22.78
C ALA A 272 46.70 17.23 21.71
N ALA A 273 46.38 17.12 20.43
CA ALA A 273 47.33 17.38 19.34
C ALA A 273 47.68 18.87 19.22
N ILE A 274 46.70 19.77 19.31
CA ILE A 274 46.88 21.23 19.30
C ILE A 274 47.76 21.66 20.48
N ALA A 275 47.51 21.16 21.69
CA ALA A 275 48.36 21.43 22.85
C ALA A 275 49.81 20.99 22.63
N ARG A 276 50.04 19.77 22.11
CA ARG A 276 51.39 19.28 21.79
C ARG A 276 52.11 20.13 20.73
N ARG A 277 51.40 20.65 19.73
CA ARG A 277 51.96 21.58 18.73
C ARG A 277 52.32 22.94 19.32
N LEU A 278 51.40 23.56 20.07
CA LEU A 278 51.64 24.88 20.70
C LEU A 278 52.78 24.87 21.73
N ARG A 279 53.05 23.72 22.37
CA ARG A 279 54.26 23.51 23.19
C ARG A 279 55.54 23.59 22.32
N ARG A 280 55.60 22.87 21.19
CA ARG A 280 56.76 22.84 20.28
C ARG A 280 57.06 24.22 19.69
N ASP A 281 56.02 24.95 19.28
CA ASP A 281 56.14 26.27 18.66
C ASP A 281 56.48 27.40 19.67
N GLY A 282 56.75 27.08 20.95
CA GLY A 282 57.02 28.03 22.04
C GLY A 282 55.83 28.91 22.48
N LYS A 283 54.72 28.88 21.73
CA LYS A 283 53.59 29.81 21.84
C LYS A 283 52.61 29.40 22.95
N ARG A 284 53.01 29.57 24.22
CA ARG A 284 52.16 29.40 25.42
C ARG A 284 50.93 30.35 25.51
N ARG A 285 50.57 31.11 24.46
CA ARG A 285 49.44 32.05 24.45
C ARG A 285 48.09 31.33 24.32
N ARG A 286 47.30 31.27 25.41
CA ARG A 286 45.93 30.72 25.46
C ARG A 286 45.01 31.18 24.32
N TYR A 287 45.18 32.41 23.84
CA TYR A 287 44.38 33.02 22.77
C TYR A 287 44.54 32.37 21.38
N VAL A 288 45.49 31.44 21.19
CA VAL A 288 45.69 30.73 19.89
C VAL A 288 44.81 29.46 19.77
N VAL A 289 44.17 29.00 20.85
CA VAL A 289 43.40 27.74 20.87
C VAL A 289 42.00 27.88 20.25
N TRP A 290 41.36 29.05 20.36
CA TRP A 290 39.94 29.23 19.99
C TRP A 290 39.60 28.98 18.50
N PRO A 291 40.42 29.36 17.48
CA PRO A 291 40.04 29.13 16.09
C PRO A 291 40.06 27.64 15.75
N TYR A 292 41.05 26.89 16.25
CA TYR A 292 41.12 25.44 16.07
C TYR A 292 39.99 24.69 16.79
N ALA A 293 39.60 25.16 17.98
CA ALA A 293 38.42 24.62 18.66
C ALA A 293 37.13 24.88 17.87
N LEU A 294 37.00 26.07 17.25
CA LEU A 294 35.85 26.43 16.43
C LEU A 294 35.78 25.61 15.13
N THR A 295 36.89 25.47 14.39
CA THR A 295 36.89 24.65 13.16
C THR A 295 36.65 23.17 13.46
N THR A 296 37.14 22.65 14.58
CA THR A 296 36.87 21.26 14.99
C THR A 296 35.39 21.06 15.35
N GLY A 297 34.79 22.00 16.09
CA GLY A 297 33.34 22.00 16.37
C GLY A 297 32.50 22.08 15.09
N LEU A 298 32.83 23.02 14.19
CA LEU A 298 32.17 23.16 12.88
C LEU A 298 32.25 21.87 12.05
N ALA A 299 33.42 21.22 11.98
CA ALA A 299 33.59 19.98 11.25
C ALA A 299 32.72 18.83 11.80
N TRP A 300 32.61 18.70 13.13
CA TRP A 300 31.73 17.70 13.76
C TRP A 300 30.23 18.02 13.55
N GLY A 301 29.86 19.31 13.61
CA GLY A 301 28.51 19.77 13.26
C GLY A 301 28.12 19.43 11.83
N VAL A 302 28.99 19.74 10.86
CA VAL A 302 28.77 19.43 9.43
C VAL A 302 28.72 17.92 9.20
N ALA A 303 29.63 17.15 9.80
CA ALA A 303 29.60 15.68 9.71
C ALA A 303 28.28 15.09 10.26
N THR A 304 27.79 15.62 11.38
CA THR A 304 26.50 15.21 11.97
C THR A 304 25.32 15.58 11.07
N LEU A 305 25.34 16.78 10.47
CA LEU A 305 24.32 17.22 9.52
C LEU A 305 24.29 16.31 8.28
N CYS A 306 25.45 16.01 7.69
CA CYS A 306 25.54 15.11 6.54
C CYS A 306 25.08 13.68 6.89
N ALA A 307 25.51 13.12 8.03
CA ALA A 307 25.09 11.79 8.47
C ALA A 307 23.58 11.72 8.81
N GLY A 308 23.02 12.77 9.42
CA GLY A 308 21.60 12.85 9.75
C GLY A 308 20.70 13.06 8.53
N LEU A 309 21.12 13.87 7.56
CA LEU A 309 20.43 13.99 6.27
C LEU A 309 20.52 12.68 5.46
N ALA A 310 21.66 11.99 5.49
CA ALA A 310 21.77 10.65 4.92
C ALA A 310 20.84 9.63 5.61
N MET A 311 20.67 9.72 6.94
CA MET A 311 19.71 8.89 7.68
C MET A 311 18.25 9.16 7.28
N ILE A 312 17.90 10.42 6.98
CA ILE A 312 16.53 10.80 6.60
C ILE A 312 16.22 10.49 5.14
N TYR A 313 17.19 10.63 4.22
CA TYR A 313 16.94 10.64 2.78
C TYR A 313 17.65 9.57 1.96
N ALA A 314 18.78 8.99 2.42
CA ALA A 314 19.60 8.14 1.53
C ALA A 314 18.90 6.85 1.09
N SER A 315 18.12 6.22 1.98
CA SER A 315 17.39 4.99 1.67
C SER A 315 16.20 5.24 0.72
N ASP A 316 15.56 6.42 0.76
CA ASP A 316 14.49 6.81 -0.17
C ASP A 316 14.95 6.93 -1.63
N TYR A 317 16.25 6.98 -1.92
CA TYR A 317 16.80 6.96 -3.28
C TYR A 317 17.02 5.54 -3.84
N VAL A 318 16.92 4.49 -3.02
CA VAL A 318 17.07 3.08 -3.44
C VAL A 318 15.76 2.29 -3.33
N LEU A 319 14.65 2.97 -3.03
CA LEU A 319 13.31 2.43 -3.27
C LEU A 319 13.04 2.33 -4.78
N PRO A 320 12.11 1.46 -5.23
CA PRO A 320 11.64 1.49 -6.61
C PRO A 320 11.09 2.88 -6.97
N ALA A 321 11.19 3.24 -8.25
CA ALA A 321 10.75 4.53 -8.75
C ALA A 321 9.30 4.84 -8.31
N GLY A 322 9.06 6.10 -7.93
CA GLY A 322 7.82 6.68 -7.40
C GLY A 322 7.12 5.98 -6.21
N GLN A 323 7.56 4.81 -5.75
CA GLN A 323 7.03 4.15 -4.56
C GLN A 323 7.35 4.92 -3.26
N ALA A 324 8.34 5.81 -3.29
CA ALA A 324 8.80 6.61 -2.16
C ALA A 324 7.81 7.73 -1.78
N TYR A 325 6.94 7.50 -0.79
CA TYR A 325 5.87 8.43 -0.44
C TYR A 325 6.29 9.59 0.48
N ARG A 326 6.70 10.70 -0.16
CA ARG A 326 7.28 11.91 0.50
C ARG A 326 6.29 12.91 1.11
N TYR A 327 4.98 12.62 1.12
CA TYR A 327 3.99 13.56 1.67
C TYR A 327 3.96 13.54 3.22
N GLY A 328 3.86 14.73 3.81
CA GLY A 328 3.77 14.97 5.26
C GLY A 328 5.04 15.55 5.91
N TYR A 329 4.89 16.18 7.08
CA TYR A 329 5.93 16.98 7.72
C TYR A 329 7.10 16.21 8.35
N GLY A 330 7.07 14.86 8.39
CA GLY A 330 8.04 14.03 9.13
C GLY A 330 9.50 14.27 8.71
N GLN A 331 9.81 14.28 7.42
CA GLN A 331 11.17 14.53 6.92
C GLN A 331 11.64 15.98 7.17
N ALA A 332 10.72 16.95 7.15
CA ALA A 332 11.03 18.34 7.46
C ALA A 332 11.33 18.54 8.96
N LEU A 333 10.51 17.96 9.85
CA LEU A 333 10.74 17.98 11.30
C LEU A 333 12.01 17.22 11.68
N GLY A 334 12.28 16.07 11.05
CA GLY A 334 13.53 15.34 11.20
C GLY A 334 14.75 16.17 10.79
N SER A 335 14.68 16.86 9.64
CA SER A 335 15.77 17.73 9.18
C SER A 335 15.99 18.92 10.11
N LEU A 336 14.92 19.54 10.63
CA LEU A 336 15.03 20.60 11.64
C LEU A 336 15.67 20.09 12.95
N ALA A 337 15.32 18.89 13.40
CA ALA A 337 15.94 18.26 14.56
C ALA A 337 17.44 17.96 14.35
N ILE A 338 17.82 17.46 13.16
CA ILE A 338 19.24 17.25 12.80
C ILE A 338 20.00 18.58 12.71
N CYS A 339 19.41 19.65 12.17
CA CYS A 339 20.00 20.99 12.18
C CYS A 339 20.21 21.51 13.62
N GLY A 340 19.21 21.33 14.51
CA GLY A 340 19.34 21.69 15.93
C GLY A 340 20.44 20.91 16.65
N LEU A 341 20.50 19.60 16.42
CA LEU A 341 21.55 18.73 16.96
C LEU A 341 22.94 19.14 16.44
N SER A 342 23.07 19.41 15.13
CA SER A 342 24.31 19.90 14.51
C SER A 342 24.81 21.18 15.18
N LEU A 343 23.94 22.19 15.33
CA LEU A 343 24.27 23.45 16.00
C LEU A 343 24.70 23.26 17.47
N PHE A 344 24.03 22.35 18.19
CA PHE A 344 24.38 22.00 19.56
C PHE A 344 25.76 21.31 19.67
N LEU A 345 26.05 20.36 18.78
CA LEU A 345 27.34 19.65 18.76
C LEU A 345 28.51 20.55 18.32
N ILE A 346 28.29 21.62 17.54
CA ILE A 346 29.32 22.64 17.29
C ILE A 346 29.78 23.28 18.60
N GLY A 347 28.83 23.64 19.48
CA GLY A 347 29.12 24.19 20.81
C GLY A 347 29.86 23.22 21.72
N ILE A 348 29.44 21.95 21.76
CA ILE A 348 30.13 20.90 22.53
C ILE A 348 31.52 20.64 21.96
N GLY A 349 31.68 20.53 20.65
CA GLY A 349 32.98 20.28 20.00
C GLY A 349 33.99 21.38 20.27
N TRP A 350 33.56 22.64 20.21
CA TRP A 350 34.38 23.79 20.63
C TRP A 350 34.79 23.69 22.10
N LEU A 351 33.83 23.39 22.99
CA LEU A 351 34.09 23.29 24.44
C LEU A 351 35.05 22.13 24.76
N VAL A 352 34.80 20.93 24.25
CA VAL A 352 35.62 19.72 24.47
C VAL A 352 37.04 19.91 23.93
N THR A 353 37.19 20.37 22.68
CA THR A 353 38.50 20.63 22.06
C THR A 353 39.30 21.65 22.88
N ARG A 354 38.63 22.73 23.31
CA ARG A 354 39.23 23.78 24.14
C ARG A 354 39.60 23.27 25.54
N MET A 355 38.76 22.48 26.19
CA MET A 355 39.03 21.92 27.53
C MET A 355 40.19 20.92 27.48
N ALA A 356 40.22 20.00 26.52
CA ALA A 356 41.31 19.05 26.35
C ALA A 356 42.65 19.75 26.09
N ALA A 357 42.68 20.73 25.18
CA ALA A 357 43.87 21.53 24.92
C ALA A 357 44.32 22.32 26.18
N MET A 358 43.37 22.94 26.90
CA MET A 358 43.66 23.72 28.09
C MET A 358 44.11 22.89 29.29
N ARG A 359 43.62 21.65 29.45
CA ARG A 359 44.08 20.70 30.47
C ARG A 359 45.54 20.35 30.23
N HIS A 360 45.87 19.82 29.05
CA HIS A 360 47.26 19.49 28.70
C HIS A 360 48.22 20.69 28.69
N LEU A 361 47.75 21.92 28.47
CA LEU A 361 48.58 23.13 28.63
C LEU A 361 48.75 23.59 30.08
N ARG A 362 47.96 23.09 31.04
CA ARG A 362 48.16 23.26 32.49
C ARG A 362 49.09 22.18 33.06
N ASP A 363 48.86 20.91 32.70
CA ASP A 363 49.61 19.77 33.25
C ASP A 363 51.14 19.97 33.05
N ALA A 364 51.57 20.31 31.83
CA ALA A 364 52.98 20.63 31.53
C ALA A 364 53.41 22.08 31.88
N ALA A 365 52.62 22.79 32.67
CA ALA A 365 53.07 23.97 33.40
C ALA A 365 53.36 23.64 34.88
N THR A 366 52.81 22.55 35.41
CA THR A 366 53.19 21.96 36.71
C THR A 366 54.34 20.96 36.59
N ASP A 367 54.45 20.20 35.49
CA ASP A 367 55.56 19.23 35.26
C ASP A 367 56.93 19.90 34.96
N GLY A 368 57.02 21.22 35.00
CA GLY A 368 58.17 22.01 34.56
C GLY A 368 58.40 23.26 35.40
N ALA A 369 58.09 23.15 36.69
CA ALA A 369 58.33 24.12 37.76
C ALA A 369 58.90 23.38 38.97
#